data_AF-A0A3B1AUZ0-F1
#
_entry.id   AF-A0A3B1AUZ0-F1
#
_cell.length_a   1.000
_cell.length_b   1.000
_cell.length_c   1.000
_cell.angle_alpha   90.00
_cell.angle_beta   90.00
_cell.angle_gamma   90.00
#
_symmetry.space_group_name_H-M   'P 1'
#
loop_
_entity.id
_entity.type
_entity.pdbx_description
1 polymer ?
#
loop_
_entity_poly.entity_id
_entity_poly.type
_entity_poly.pdbx_seq_one_letter_code
_entity_poly.pdbx_strand_id
1 'polypeptide(L)'
;MDEIFEFIGKMIAVGGTAAAIAYAFFIFLGKKWLENKFSESLEAYKHKQNKEIEEVRYRINAQFNRITKIHEKEIEVLPKAWHKMHDALKHLTYFASPFRQHPDLDRMNQSQLNEFLDNSSFCEWEKTKLLEAPRKLEVYQERIFWHELSETKSAFREFHNYILENSIFLSQDLKEKFMVIDNVMWSAIIDKEVGHESKDWKMQRKSYSQITEEIDPIKQEIEALVQKRLQIDRANENNVFLQVNQPDVLFLERIW
;
A
#
# COMPACT_ATOMS: atom_id res chain seq x y z
N MET A 1 -72.35 17.85 1.18
CA MET A 1 -72.02 19.29 1.01
C MET A 1 -73.28 20.14 1.11
N ASP A 2 -74.42 19.71 0.56
CA ASP A 2 -75.67 20.48 0.57
C ASP A 2 -76.35 20.63 1.96
N GLU A 3 -76.27 19.63 2.84
CA GLU A 3 -76.86 19.71 4.19
C GLU A 3 -76.17 20.72 5.12
N ILE A 4 -74.86 20.95 4.92
CA ILE A 4 -74.08 21.92 5.70
C ILE A 4 -74.47 23.35 5.29
N PHE A 5 -74.73 23.58 4.00
CA PHE A 5 -75.21 24.88 3.51
C PHE A 5 -76.63 25.20 3.97
N GLU A 6 -77.51 24.20 4.05
CA GLU A 6 -78.89 24.40 4.52
C GLU A 6 -78.98 24.69 6.02
N PHE A 7 -78.12 24.05 6.83
CA PHE A 7 -78.02 24.30 8.27
C PHE A 7 -77.44 25.69 8.59
N ILE A 8 -76.45 26.14 7.82
CA ILE A 8 -75.87 27.49 7.92
C ILE A 8 -76.89 28.56 7.49
N GLY A 9 -77.68 28.30 6.45
CA GLY A 9 -78.73 29.21 5.97
C GLY A 9 -79.84 29.46 7.01
N LYS A 10 -80.25 28.42 7.76
CA LYS A 10 -81.26 28.55 8.82
C LYS A 10 -80.74 29.24 10.10
N MET A 11 -79.45 29.09 10.43
CA MET A 11 -78.82 29.78 11.56
C MET A 11 -78.63 31.30 11.33
N ILE A 12 -78.37 31.72 10.08
CA ILE A 12 -78.23 33.14 9.72
C ILE A 12 -79.58 33.86 9.72
N ALA A 13 -80.68 33.17 9.42
CA ALA A 13 -82.02 33.77 9.36
C ALA A 13 -82.61 34.14 10.74
N VAL A 14 -82.14 33.54 11.84
CA VAL A 14 -82.70 33.75 13.20
C VAL A 14 -81.69 34.46 14.15
N GLY A 15 -80.41 34.54 13.78
CA GLY A 15 -79.35 35.16 14.59
C GLY A 15 -78.23 35.79 13.76
N GLY A 16 -78.59 36.47 12.66
CA GLY A 16 -77.70 36.82 11.54
C GLY A 16 -76.44 37.64 11.83
N THR A 17 -76.35 38.34 12.96
CA THR A 17 -75.12 39.03 13.38
C THR A 17 -74.23 38.13 14.25
N ALA A 18 -74.80 37.35 15.17
CA ALA A 18 -74.04 36.52 16.10
C ALA A 18 -73.38 35.32 15.40
N ALA A 19 -74.07 34.67 14.45
CA ALA A 19 -73.52 33.54 13.71
C ALA A 19 -72.36 33.95 12.78
N ALA A 20 -72.46 35.10 12.13
CA ALA A 20 -71.40 35.65 11.29
C ALA A 20 -70.16 36.04 12.12
N ILE A 21 -70.36 36.63 13.30
CA ILE A 21 -69.28 36.97 14.24
C ILE A 21 -68.59 35.69 14.74
N ALA A 22 -69.34 34.65 15.12
CA ALA A 22 -68.77 33.38 15.56
C ALA A 22 -67.95 32.69 14.47
N TYR A 23 -68.44 32.69 13.22
CA TYR A 23 -67.71 32.14 12.07
C TYR A 23 -66.44 32.94 11.75
N ALA A 24 -66.51 34.27 11.78
CA ALA A 24 -65.35 35.14 11.60
C ALA A 24 -64.30 34.94 12.71
N PHE A 25 -64.74 34.78 13.96
CA PHE A 25 -63.86 34.50 15.10
C PHE A 25 -63.19 33.13 14.97
N PHE A 26 -63.93 32.11 14.51
CA PHE A 26 -63.40 30.77 14.29
C PHE A 26 -62.37 30.74 13.15
N ILE A 27 -62.62 31.45 12.03
CA ILE A 27 -61.64 31.58 10.95
C ILE A 27 -60.40 32.35 11.42
N PHE A 28 -60.58 33.42 12.19
CA PHE A 28 -59.46 34.24 12.68
C PHE A 28 -58.57 33.46 13.66
N LEU A 29 -59.17 32.83 14.66
CA LEU A 29 -58.45 31.98 15.62
C LEU A 29 -57.88 30.73 14.96
N GLY A 30 -58.64 30.10 14.06
CA GLY A 30 -58.21 28.94 13.29
C GLY A 30 -57.01 29.25 12.41
N LYS A 31 -57.02 30.38 11.68
CA LYS A 31 -55.88 30.80 10.85
C LYS A 31 -54.62 31.05 11.68
N LYS A 32 -54.74 31.81 12.78
CA LYS A 32 -53.60 32.10 13.67
C LYS A 32 -53.07 30.84 14.36
N TRP A 33 -53.94 29.94 14.80
CA TRP A 33 -53.56 28.66 15.41
C TRP A 33 -52.86 27.74 14.40
N LEU A 34 -53.44 27.62 13.20
CA LEU A 34 -52.93 26.78 12.13
C LEU A 34 -51.57 27.27 11.65
N GLU A 35 -51.40 28.59 11.47
CA GLU A 35 -50.15 29.23 11.08
C GLU A 35 -49.06 29.06 12.15
N ASN A 36 -49.42 29.19 13.44
CA ASN A 36 -48.49 28.92 14.54
C ASN A 36 -48.09 27.44 14.61
N LYS A 37 -49.04 26.51 14.44
CA LYS A 37 -48.73 25.08 14.43
C LYS A 37 -47.96 24.62 13.22
N PHE A 38 -48.21 25.21 12.05
CA PHE A 38 -47.41 24.98 10.86
C PHE A 38 -45.99 25.53 11.06
N SER A 39 -45.82 26.73 11.61
CA SER A 39 -44.49 27.29 11.91
C SER A 39 -43.69 26.40 12.87
N GLU A 40 -44.29 25.99 14.00
CA GLU A 40 -43.65 25.08 14.96
C GLU A 40 -43.30 23.73 14.32
N SER A 41 -44.21 23.15 13.53
CA SER A 41 -43.96 21.87 12.85
C SER A 41 -42.86 21.99 11.81
N LEU A 42 -42.77 23.13 11.11
CA LEU A 42 -41.79 23.39 10.06
C LEU A 42 -40.41 23.70 10.67
N GLU A 43 -40.35 24.41 11.79
CA GLU A 43 -39.10 24.58 12.56
C GLU A 43 -38.62 23.26 13.16
N ALA A 44 -39.52 22.47 13.76
CA ALA A 44 -39.17 21.15 14.28
C ALA A 44 -38.68 20.21 13.17
N TYR A 45 -39.30 20.26 11.99
CA TYR A 45 -38.88 19.47 10.83
C TYR A 45 -37.53 19.94 10.27
N LYS A 46 -37.32 21.26 10.12
CA LYS A 46 -36.02 21.83 9.73
C LYS A 46 -34.92 21.46 10.71
N HIS A 47 -35.20 21.54 12.00
CA HIS A 47 -34.22 21.21 13.04
C HIS A 47 -33.86 19.72 13.01
N LYS A 48 -34.85 18.85 12.83
CA LYS A 48 -34.63 17.40 12.65
C LYS A 48 -33.80 17.11 11.39
N GLN A 49 -34.11 17.73 10.26
CA GLN A 49 -33.32 17.58 9.03
C GLN A 49 -31.88 18.08 9.21
N ASN A 50 -31.68 19.24 9.83
CA ASN A 50 -30.33 19.76 10.10
C ASN A 50 -29.53 18.79 10.98
N LYS A 51 -30.17 18.22 12.01
CA LYS A 51 -29.54 17.22 12.86
C LYS A 51 -29.16 15.94 12.10
N GLU A 52 -30.06 15.42 11.25
CA GLU A 52 -29.78 14.27 10.39
C GLU A 52 -28.63 14.55 9.42
N ILE A 53 -28.60 15.74 8.81
CA ILE A 53 -27.50 16.18 7.93
C ILE A 53 -26.18 16.26 8.69
N GLU A 54 -26.17 16.82 9.90
CA GLU A 54 -24.96 16.88 10.73
C GLU A 54 -24.47 15.50 11.16
N GLU A 55 -25.37 14.59 11.56
CA GLU A 55 -25.01 13.21 11.89
C GLU A 55 -24.43 12.46 10.69
N VAL A 56 -25.03 12.64 9.50
CA VAL A 56 -24.51 12.04 8.25
C VAL A 56 -23.16 12.65 7.89
N ARG A 57 -23.00 13.98 7.95
CA ARG A 57 -21.72 14.66 7.71
C ARG A 57 -20.64 14.18 8.67
N TYR A 58 -20.98 14.03 9.95
CA TYR A 58 -20.06 13.53 10.96
C TYR A 58 -19.62 12.09 10.65
N ARG A 59 -20.56 11.20 10.32
CA ARG A 59 -20.24 9.81 9.95
C ARG A 59 -19.37 9.73 8.70
N ILE A 60 -19.69 10.49 7.66
CA ILE A 60 -18.89 10.59 6.43
C ILE A 60 -17.48 11.06 6.76
N ASN A 61 -17.34 12.16 7.53
CA ASN A 61 -16.04 12.69 7.90
C ASN A 61 -15.23 11.71 8.76
N ALA A 62 -15.87 11.00 9.70
CA ALA A 62 -15.21 9.99 10.52
C ALA A 62 -14.70 8.79 9.69
N GLN A 63 -15.53 8.30 8.75
CA GLN A 63 -15.14 7.22 7.83
C GLN A 63 -14.04 7.66 6.88
N PHE A 64 -14.15 8.87 6.31
CA PHE A 64 -13.16 9.45 5.43
C PHE A 64 -11.82 9.59 6.14
N ASN A 65 -11.80 10.18 7.34
CA ASN A 65 -10.59 10.31 8.16
C ASN A 65 -9.92 8.95 8.44
N ARG A 66 -10.71 7.88 8.67
CA ARG A 66 -10.17 6.53 8.87
C ARG A 66 -9.56 5.98 7.57
N ILE A 67 -10.24 6.13 6.44
CA ILE A 67 -9.75 5.68 5.13
C ILE A 67 -8.47 6.42 4.75
N THR A 68 -8.44 7.74 4.94
CA THR A 68 -7.26 8.58 4.68
C THR A 68 -6.07 8.10 5.50
N LYS A 69 -6.23 7.84 6.80
CA LYS A 69 -5.15 7.32 7.66
C LYS A 69 -4.63 5.96 7.21
N ILE A 70 -5.51 5.08 6.71
CA ILE A 70 -5.09 3.78 6.17
C ILE A 70 -4.27 3.98 4.90
N HIS A 71 -4.71 4.85 3.99
CA HIS A 71 -3.95 5.15 2.77
C HIS A 71 -2.63 5.87 3.03
N GLU A 72 -2.57 6.79 3.99
CA GLU A 72 -1.33 7.40 4.45
C GLU A 72 -0.34 6.33 4.91
N LYS A 73 -0.82 5.36 5.70
CA LYS A 73 0.02 4.26 6.17
C LYS A 73 0.43 3.32 5.05
N GLU A 74 -0.47 3.03 4.12
CA GLU A 74 -0.18 2.24 2.92
C GLU A 74 0.94 2.89 2.08
N ILE A 75 0.88 4.21 1.87
CA ILE A 75 1.92 4.98 1.15
C ILE A 75 3.26 4.96 1.91
N GLU A 76 3.25 4.92 3.24
CA GLU A 76 4.48 4.80 4.03
C GLU A 76 5.09 3.39 3.97
N VAL A 77 4.22 2.37 4.02
CA VAL A 77 4.62 0.96 4.12
C VAL A 77 5.10 0.42 2.78
N LEU A 78 4.41 0.77 1.69
CA LEU A 78 4.58 0.14 0.38
C LEU A 78 5.97 0.33 -0.23
N PRO A 79 6.58 1.53 -0.24
CA PRO A 79 7.94 1.73 -0.76
C PRO A 79 8.98 0.94 0.03
N LYS A 80 8.80 0.85 1.36
CA LYS A 80 9.68 0.07 2.23
C LYS A 80 9.53 -1.44 1.98
N ALA A 81 8.30 -1.94 1.79
CA ALA A 81 8.04 -3.33 1.40
C ALA A 81 8.72 -3.67 0.07
N TRP A 82 8.53 -2.81 -0.93
CA TRP A 82 9.16 -2.93 -2.24
C TRP A 82 10.69 -2.97 -2.15
N HIS A 83 11.28 -2.06 -1.39
CA HIS A 83 12.73 -2.00 -1.20
C HIS A 83 13.28 -3.27 -0.55
N LYS A 84 12.64 -3.75 0.53
CA LYS A 84 13.06 -4.98 1.22
C LYS A 84 12.94 -6.21 0.33
N MET A 85 11.88 -6.31 -0.46
CA MET A 85 11.73 -7.36 -1.47
C MET A 85 12.89 -7.33 -2.47
N HIS A 86 13.22 -6.15 -2.98
CA HIS A 86 14.32 -5.96 -3.92
C HIS A 86 15.68 -6.33 -3.34
N ASP A 87 15.95 -5.96 -2.09
CA ASP A 87 17.17 -6.34 -1.41
C ASP A 87 17.27 -7.86 -1.24
N ALA A 88 16.21 -8.51 -0.76
CA ALA A 88 16.15 -9.97 -0.67
C ALA A 88 16.37 -10.63 -2.05
N LEU A 89 15.76 -10.10 -3.11
CA LEU A 89 15.97 -10.59 -4.48
C LEU A 89 17.40 -10.40 -4.97
N LYS A 90 18.04 -9.27 -4.66
CA LYS A 90 19.42 -9.03 -5.04
C LYS A 90 20.36 -10.08 -4.44
N HIS A 91 20.22 -10.34 -3.14
CA HIS A 91 20.99 -11.38 -2.47
C HIS A 91 20.69 -12.78 -3.03
N LEU A 92 19.41 -13.11 -3.21
CA LEU A 92 19.00 -14.39 -3.76
C LEU A 92 19.51 -14.60 -5.19
N THR A 93 19.42 -13.61 -6.07
CA THR A 93 19.90 -13.70 -7.46
C THR A 93 21.42 -13.88 -7.50
N TYR A 94 22.16 -13.14 -6.67
CA TYR A 94 23.60 -13.33 -6.55
C TYR A 94 23.95 -14.74 -6.08
N PHE A 95 23.29 -15.21 -5.02
CA PHE A 95 23.48 -16.54 -4.45
C PHE A 95 23.02 -17.67 -5.39
N ALA A 96 21.92 -17.52 -6.13
CA ALA A 96 21.42 -18.55 -7.03
C ALA A 96 22.19 -18.59 -8.36
N SER A 97 22.99 -17.56 -8.68
CA SER A 97 23.66 -17.42 -9.96
C SER A 97 24.45 -18.69 -10.35
N PRO A 98 24.24 -19.22 -11.56
CA PRO A 98 24.98 -20.38 -12.05
C PRO A 98 26.40 -20.04 -12.52
N PHE A 99 26.70 -18.76 -12.78
CA PHE A 99 27.99 -18.30 -13.31
C PHE A 99 28.81 -17.55 -12.25
N ARG A 100 28.95 -18.15 -11.07
CA ARG A 100 29.82 -17.59 -10.02
C ARG A 100 31.29 -17.77 -10.39
N GLN A 101 32.04 -16.67 -10.33
CA GLN A 101 33.49 -16.67 -10.49
C GLN A 101 34.13 -16.60 -9.12
N HIS A 102 35.03 -17.54 -8.83
CA HIS A 102 35.83 -17.53 -7.61
C HIS A 102 37.29 -17.27 -7.98
N PRO A 103 38.03 -16.51 -7.15
CA PRO A 103 39.45 -16.32 -7.35
C PRO A 103 40.19 -17.65 -7.26
N ASP A 104 41.19 -17.86 -8.11
CA ASP A 104 42.02 -19.08 -8.11
C ASP A 104 43.04 -19.01 -6.97
N LEU A 105 42.60 -19.37 -5.76
CA LEU A 105 43.41 -19.31 -4.55
C LEU A 105 44.58 -20.29 -4.56
N ASP A 106 44.50 -21.37 -5.34
CA ASP A 106 45.56 -22.37 -5.44
C ASP A 106 46.77 -21.84 -6.22
N ARG A 107 46.60 -20.78 -7.01
CA ARG A 107 47.68 -20.10 -7.75
C ARG A 107 48.25 -18.87 -7.05
N MET A 108 47.64 -18.42 -5.96
CA MET A 108 48.12 -17.28 -5.20
C MET A 108 49.37 -17.66 -4.40
N ASN A 109 50.36 -16.76 -4.38
CA ASN A 109 51.46 -16.89 -3.42
C ASN A 109 50.99 -16.51 -2.00
N GLN A 110 51.80 -16.81 -0.99
CA GLN A 110 51.44 -16.58 0.41
C GLN A 110 51.10 -15.11 0.72
N SER A 111 51.81 -14.15 0.12
CA SER A 111 51.56 -12.72 0.33
C SER A 111 50.20 -12.30 -0.24
N GLN A 112 49.91 -12.73 -1.47
CA GLN A 112 48.63 -12.46 -2.13
C GLN A 112 47.46 -13.10 -1.39
N LEU A 113 47.66 -14.32 -0.89
CA LEU A 113 46.63 -15.04 -0.14
C LEU A 113 46.32 -14.35 1.20
N ASN A 114 47.34 -13.90 1.92
CA ASN A 114 47.15 -13.14 3.16
C ASN A 114 46.39 -11.83 2.90
N GLU A 115 46.81 -11.06 1.89
CA GLU A 115 46.12 -9.81 1.49
C GLU A 115 44.65 -10.07 1.11
N PHE A 116 44.38 -11.14 0.37
CA PHE A 116 43.01 -11.55 0.03
C PHE A 116 42.19 -11.88 1.28
N LEU A 117 42.75 -12.68 2.20
CA LEU A 117 42.06 -13.09 3.43
C LEU A 117 41.82 -11.93 4.40
N ASP A 118 42.74 -10.97 4.46
CA ASP A 118 42.61 -9.78 5.31
C ASP A 118 41.45 -8.87 4.87
N ASN A 119 41.13 -8.87 3.57
CA ASN A 119 39.98 -8.14 3.02
C ASN A 119 38.68 -8.98 2.96
N SER A 120 38.70 -10.24 3.43
CA SER A 120 37.55 -11.13 3.42
C SER A 120 36.73 -11.03 4.71
N SER A 121 35.46 -11.46 4.67
CA SER A 121 34.55 -11.52 5.82
C SER A 121 34.78 -12.73 6.74
N PHE A 122 35.84 -13.51 6.50
CA PHE A 122 36.12 -14.73 7.24
C PHE A 122 36.66 -14.46 8.64
N CYS A 123 36.24 -15.31 9.58
CA CYS A 123 36.83 -15.34 10.92
C CYS A 123 38.27 -15.86 10.88
N GLU A 124 39.07 -15.50 11.87
CA GLU A 124 40.49 -15.91 11.93
C GLU A 124 40.70 -17.43 11.82
N TRP A 125 39.85 -18.23 12.47
CA TRP A 125 39.93 -19.68 12.39
C TRP A 125 39.61 -20.23 10.98
N GLU A 126 38.76 -19.55 10.21
CA GLU A 126 38.44 -19.92 8.83
C GLU A 126 39.61 -19.58 7.91
N LYS A 127 40.25 -18.41 8.13
CA LYS A 127 41.48 -18.01 7.44
C LYS A 127 42.58 -19.03 7.67
N THR A 128 42.86 -19.42 8.92
CA THR A 128 43.85 -20.46 9.25
C THR A 128 43.55 -21.77 8.55
N LYS A 129 42.29 -22.24 8.60
CA LYS A 129 41.88 -23.48 7.92
C LYS A 129 42.12 -23.41 6.41
N LEU A 130 41.91 -22.26 5.79
CA LEU A 130 42.13 -22.06 4.35
C LEU A 130 43.63 -22.02 4.01
N LEU A 131 44.45 -21.39 4.84
CA LEU A 131 45.91 -21.36 4.67
C LEU A 131 46.52 -22.77 4.70
N GLU A 132 46.07 -23.60 5.64
CA GLU A 132 46.55 -24.97 5.83
C GLU A 132 45.98 -25.97 4.82
N ALA A 133 44.95 -25.59 4.06
CA ALA A 133 44.27 -26.49 3.14
C ALA A 133 45.17 -26.86 1.93
N PRO A 134 45.19 -28.15 1.52
CA PRO A 134 45.89 -28.58 0.32
C PRO A 134 45.18 -28.14 -0.97
N ARG A 135 43.85 -27.97 -0.91
CA ARG A 135 43.02 -27.40 -1.98
C ARG A 135 42.26 -26.21 -1.43
N LYS A 136 42.81 -25.01 -1.62
CA LYS A 136 42.32 -23.77 -1.02
C LYS A 136 41.02 -23.33 -1.67
N LEU A 137 40.92 -23.51 -2.99
CA LEU A 137 39.73 -23.14 -3.74
C LEU A 137 38.48 -23.91 -3.29
N GLU A 138 38.60 -25.23 -3.08
CA GLU A 138 37.46 -26.07 -2.63
C GLU A 138 36.98 -25.65 -1.23
N VAL A 139 37.91 -25.42 -0.29
CA VAL A 139 37.57 -24.96 1.06
C VAL A 139 36.97 -23.56 1.03
N TYR A 140 37.49 -22.68 0.18
CA TYR A 140 36.94 -21.34 -0.02
C TYR A 140 35.50 -21.38 -0.55
N GLN A 141 35.25 -22.15 -1.61
CA GLN A 141 33.92 -22.29 -2.23
C GLN A 141 32.90 -22.80 -1.22
N GLU A 142 33.29 -23.81 -0.43
CA GLU A 142 32.43 -24.33 0.62
C GLU A 142 32.13 -23.27 1.69
N ARG A 143 33.14 -22.51 2.13
CA ARG A 143 32.95 -21.48 3.17
C ARG A 143 32.12 -20.31 2.67
N ILE A 144 32.45 -19.76 1.51
CA ILE A 144 31.75 -18.60 0.97
C ILE A 144 30.28 -18.94 0.69
N PHE A 145 29.97 -20.18 0.30
CA PHE A 145 28.59 -20.65 0.14
C PHE A 145 27.76 -20.44 1.41
N TRP A 146 28.27 -20.84 2.58
CA TRP A 146 27.53 -20.71 3.84
C TRP A 146 27.40 -19.27 4.31
N HIS A 147 28.41 -18.43 4.07
CA HIS A 147 28.33 -16.99 4.34
C HIS A 147 27.24 -16.33 3.48
N GLU A 148 27.27 -16.55 2.16
CA GLU A 148 26.28 -16.01 1.22
C GLU A 148 24.85 -16.52 1.50
N LEU A 149 24.72 -17.80 1.88
CA LEU A 149 23.43 -18.37 2.29
C LEU A 149 22.89 -17.67 3.54
N SER A 150 23.76 -17.41 4.52
CA SER A 150 23.38 -16.72 5.77
C SER A 150 22.93 -15.28 5.49
N GLU A 151 23.68 -14.54 4.67
CA GLU A 151 23.31 -13.20 4.23
C GLU A 151 21.97 -13.19 3.49
N THR A 152 21.77 -14.14 2.57
CA THR A 152 20.52 -14.29 1.80
C THR A 152 19.34 -14.60 2.71
N LYS A 153 19.49 -15.52 3.67
CA LYS A 153 18.46 -15.83 4.68
C LYS A 153 18.16 -14.64 5.57
N SER A 154 19.16 -13.83 5.91
CA SER A 154 18.98 -12.61 6.70
C SER A 154 18.12 -11.60 5.94
N ALA A 155 18.50 -11.27 4.70
CA ALA A 155 17.75 -10.34 3.85
C ALA A 155 16.32 -10.83 3.58
N PHE A 156 16.15 -12.14 3.32
CA PHE A 156 14.83 -12.75 3.19
C PHE A 156 13.99 -12.59 4.47
N ARG A 157 14.55 -12.88 5.65
CA ARG A 157 13.82 -12.76 6.92
C ARG A 157 13.38 -11.32 7.18
N GLU A 158 14.21 -10.34 6.85
CA GLU A 158 13.83 -8.93 6.97
C GLU A 158 12.64 -8.57 6.08
N PHE A 159 12.63 -9.07 4.84
CA PHE A 159 11.49 -8.90 3.94
C PHE A 159 10.24 -9.59 4.47
N HIS A 160 10.35 -10.88 4.81
CA HIS A 160 9.26 -11.70 5.33
C HIS A 160 8.58 -11.07 6.55
N ASN A 161 9.38 -10.74 7.57
CA ASN A 161 8.88 -10.13 8.81
C ASN A 161 8.18 -8.80 8.52
N TYR A 162 8.77 -7.97 7.66
CA TYR A 162 8.19 -6.69 7.31
C TYR A 162 6.82 -6.83 6.64
N ILE A 163 6.68 -7.77 5.71
CA ILE A 163 5.39 -8.06 5.05
C ILE A 163 4.36 -8.55 6.07
N LEU A 164 4.72 -9.50 6.93
CA LEU A 164 3.80 -10.02 7.95
C LEU A 164 3.30 -8.92 8.90
N GLU A 165 4.23 -8.13 9.44
CA GLU A 165 3.94 -7.05 10.39
C GLU A 165 3.04 -5.96 9.78
N ASN A 166 3.20 -5.68 8.49
CA ASN A 166 2.50 -4.57 7.83
C ASN A 166 1.39 -5.03 6.88
N SER A 167 1.08 -6.33 6.84
CA SER A 167 0.11 -6.92 5.90
C SER A 167 -1.31 -6.35 6.02
N ILE A 168 -1.68 -5.81 7.20
CA ILE A 168 -2.98 -5.14 7.43
C ILE A 168 -3.11 -3.82 6.68
N PHE A 169 -1.99 -3.17 6.34
CA PHE A 169 -1.96 -1.90 5.61
C PHE A 169 -1.81 -2.11 4.10
N LEU A 170 -1.59 -3.35 3.66
CA LEU A 170 -1.54 -3.70 2.26
C LEU A 170 -2.95 -4.06 1.77
N SER A 171 -3.24 -3.66 0.54
CA SER A 171 -4.41 -4.17 -0.16
C SER A 171 -4.27 -5.67 -0.41
N GLN A 172 -5.40 -6.36 -0.54
CA GLN A 172 -5.43 -7.82 -0.65
C GLN A 172 -4.65 -8.35 -1.86
N ASP A 173 -4.74 -7.67 -3.02
CA ASP A 173 -4.01 -7.97 -4.25
C ASP A 173 -2.48 -7.86 -4.08
N LEU A 174 -1.99 -6.81 -3.41
CA LEU A 174 -0.56 -6.64 -3.13
C LEU A 174 -0.07 -7.66 -2.12
N LYS A 175 -0.83 -7.86 -1.04
CA LYS A 175 -0.50 -8.83 0.00
C LYS A 175 -0.33 -10.22 -0.60
N GLU A 176 -1.27 -10.67 -1.42
CA GLU A 176 -1.21 -11.99 -2.07
C GLU A 176 0.07 -12.13 -2.90
N LYS A 177 0.41 -11.13 -3.73
CA LYS A 177 1.61 -11.19 -4.58
C LYS A 177 2.91 -11.17 -3.78
N PHE A 178 3.01 -10.34 -2.74
CA PHE A 178 4.17 -10.36 -1.84
C PHE A 178 4.33 -11.71 -1.15
N MET A 179 3.23 -12.33 -0.69
CA MET A 179 3.27 -13.66 -0.09
C MET A 179 3.66 -14.76 -1.09
N VAL A 180 3.28 -14.64 -2.37
CA VAL A 180 3.75 -15.59 -3.40
C VAL A 180 5.25 -15.45 -3.60
N ILE A 181 5.76 -14.22 -3.76
CA ILE A 181 7.22 -13.99 -3.87
C ILE A 181 7.96 -14.52 -2.63
N ASP A 182 7.44 -14.26 -1.42
CA ASP A 182 8.00 -14.76 -0.17
C ASP A 182 8.16 -16.29 -0.17
N ASN A 183 7.11 -17.01 -0.55
CA ASN A 183 7.13 -18.46 -0.64
C ASN A 183 8.11 -18.97 -1.72
N VAL A 184 8.14 -18.34 -2.89
CA VAL A 184 9.03 -18.74 -3.99
C VAL A 184 10.49 -18.47 -3.63
N MET A 185 10.79 -17.32 -3.01
CA MET A 185 12.13 -17.01 -2.49
C MET A 185 12.59 -18.07 -1.50
N TRP A 186 11.75 -18.41 -0.51
CA TRP A 186 12.10 -19.43 0.48
C TRP A 186 12.36 -20.78 -0.18
N SER A 187 11.50 -21.19 -1.11
CA SER A 187 11.67 -22.41 -1.90
C SER A 187 13.01 -22.42 -2.66
N ALA A 188 13.35 -21.32 -3.32
CA ALA A 188 14.61 -21.18 -4.06
C ALA A 188 15.86 -21.21 -3.15
N ILE A 189 15.77 -20.63 -1.96
CA ILE A 189 16.84 -20.71 -0.94
C ILE A 189 17.06 -22.16 -0.52
N ILE A 190 15.96 -22.86 -0.18
CA ILE A 190 16.01 -24.26 0.26
C ILE A 190 16.50 -25.19 -0.84
N ASP A 191 16.02 -25.02 -2.08
CA ASP A 191 16.47 -25.82 -3.22
C ASP A 191 17.98 -25.65 -3.45
N LYS A 192 18.51 -24.44 -3.28
CA LYS A 192 19.95 -24.18 -3.41
C LYS A 192 20.77 -24.78 -2.27
N GLU A 193 20.29 -24.66 -1.03
CA GLU A 193 20.92 -25.22 0.17
C GLU A 193 20.97 -26.76 0.10
N VAL A 194 19.81 -27.39 -0.09
CA VAL A 194 19.71 -28.86 -0.18
C VAL A 194 20.47 -29.38 -1.40
N GLY A 195 20.40 -28.68 -2.53
CA GLY A 195 21.17 -29.02 -3.73
C GLY A 195 22.69 -28.93 -3.53
N HIS A 196 23.16 -28.02 -2.67
CA HIS A 196 24.56 -27.94 -2.30
C HIS A 196 24.98 -29.09 -1.39
N GLU A 197 24.24 -29.34 -0.31
CA GLU A 197 24.53 -30.44 0.63
C GLU A 197 24.48 -31.83 -0.03
N SER A 198 23.50 -32.05 -0.90
CA SER A 198 23.32 -33.32 -1.64
C SER A 198 24.21 -33.44 -2.88
N LYS A 199 24.94 -32.37 -3.25
CA LYS A 199 25.72 -32.26 -4.49
C LYS A 199 24.86 -32.47 -5.75
N ASP A 200 23.57 -32.12 -5.70
CA ASP A 200 22.65 -32.16 -6.83
C ASP A 200 22.65 -30.85 -7.62
N TRP A 201 23.38 -30.83 -8.74
CA TRP A 201 23.48 -29.68 -9.62
C TRP A 201 22.14 -29.27 -10.27
N LYS A 202 21.20 -30.22 -10.47
CA LYS A 202 19.88 -29.90 -11.05
C LYS A 202 19.05 -29.13 -10.05
N MET A 203 19.07 -29.56 -8.80
CA MET A 203 18.39 -28.88 -7.70
C MET A 203 18.98 -27.48 -7.47
N GLN A 204 20.31 -27.35 -7.52
CA GLN A 204 20.95 -26.04 -7.44
C GLN A 204 20.59 -25.08 -8.59
N ARG A 205 20.33 -25.62 -9.79
CA ARG A 205 19.93 -24.81 -10.96
C ARG A 205 18.45 -24.42 -10.91
N LYS A 206 17.61 -25.23 -10.27
CA LYS A 206 16.18 -24.97 -10.06
C LYS A 206 15.95 -23.66 -9.29
N SER A 207 16.79 -23.37 -8.31
CA SER A 207 16.77 -22.09 -7.57
C SER A 207 16.82 -20.88 -8.52
N TYR A 208 17.69 -20.91 -9.54
CA TYR A 208 17.79 -19.82 -10.52
C TYR A 208 16.59 -19.76 -11.46
N SER A 209 16.05 -20.91 -11.90
CA SER A 209 14.86 -20.92 -12.76
C SER A 209 13.63 -20.36 -12.04
N GLN A 210 13.45 -20.66 -10.75
CA GLN A 210 12.37 -20.08 -9.95
C GLN A 210 12.42 -18.55 -9.92
N ILE A 211 13.61 -17.96 -9.84
CA ILE A 211 13.77 -16.50 -9.88
C ILE A 211 13.30 -15.95 -11.23
N THR A 212 13.80 -16.51 -12.34
CA THR A 212 13.52 -15.97 -13.67
C THR A 212 12.13 -16.29 -14.19
N GLU A 213 11.56 -17.43 -13.81
CA GLU A 213 10.29 -17.93 -14.37
C GLU A 213 9.09 -17.63 -13.46
N GLU A 214 9.28 -17.59 -12.14
CA GLU A 214 8.19 -17.41 -11.18
C GLU A 214 8.23 -16.03 -10.52
N ILE A 215 9.40 -15.57 -10.05
CA ILE A 215 9.49 -14.29 -9.33
C ILE A 215 9.38 -13.10 -10.30
N ASP A 216 10.16 -13.08 -11.38
CA ASP A 216 10.25 -11.92 -12.28
C ASP A 216 8.87 -11.46 -12.83
N PRO A 217 7.96 -12.34 -13.28
CA PRO A 217 6.62 -11.93 -13.69
C PRO A 217 5.82 -11.27 -12.55
N ILE A 218 5.84 -11.86 -11.35
CA ILE A 218 5.07 -11.36 -10.20
C ILE A 218 5.64 -10.01 -9.73
N LYS A 219 6.97 -9.87 -9.77
CA LYS A 219 7.64 -8.61 -9.46
C LYS A 219 7.16 -7.47 -10.37
N GLN A 220 7.03 -7.71 -11.68
CA GLN A 220 6.50 -6.72 -12.62
C GLN A 220 5.04 -6.36 -12.30
N GLU A 221 4.23 -7.34 -11.91
CA GLU A 221 2.85 -7.08 -11.49
C GLU A 221 2.77 -6.25 -10.21
N ILE A 222 3.63 -6.52 -9.22
CA ILE A 222 3.73 -5.70 -8.00
C ILE A 222 4.17 -4.28 -8.37
N GLU A 223 5.15 -4.13 -9.25
CA GLU A 223 5.61 -2.81 -9.70
C GLU A 223 4.47 -1.99 -10.29
N ALA A 224 3.69 -2.58 -11.20
CA ALA A 224 2.53 -1.92 -11.81
C ALA A 224 1.48 -1.52 -10.76
N LEU A 225 1.22 -2.37 -9.77
CA LEU A 225 0.30 -2.06 -8.66
C LEU A 225 0.83 -0.93 -7.77
N VAL A 226 2.13 -0.91 -7.49
CA VAL A 226 2.81 0.14 -6.71
C VAL A 226 2.73 1.47 -7.46
N GLN A 227 3.10 1.50 -8.75
CA GLN A 227 3.06 2.70 -9.59
C GLN A 227 1.64 3.28 -9.67
N LYS A 228 0.64 2.43 -9.88
CA LYS A 228 -0.78 2.82 -9.91
C LYS A 228 -1.24 3.48 -8.61
N ARG A 229 -0.82 2.95 -7.46
CA ARG A 229 -1.19 3.49 -6.14
C ARG A 229 -0.48 4.79 -5.80
N LEU A 230 0.78 4.92 -6.22
CA LEU A 230 1.56 6.14 -6.06
C LEU A 230 1.16 7.25 -7.05
N GLN A 231 0.23 6.98 -7.97
CA GLN A 231 -0.24 7.93 -9.00
C GLN A 231 0.90 8.56 -9.81
N ILE A 232 1.98 7.81 -10.04
CA ILE A 232 3.16 8.29 -10.77
C ILE A 232 2.76 8.81 -12.17
N ASP A 233 1.79 8.16 -12.82
CA ASP A 233 1.27 8.58 -14.12
C ASP A 233 0.66 9.98 -14.09
N ARG A 234 -0.10 10.32 -13.04
CA ARG A 234 -0.69 11.67 -12.88
C ARG A 234 0.36 12.71 -12.52
N ALA A 235 1.39 12.34 -11.75
CA ALA A 235 2.51 13.23 -11.44
C ALA A 235 3.32 13.57 -12.71
N ASN A 236 3.50 12.58 -13.59
CA ASN A 236 4.19 12.74 -14.87
C ASN A 236 3.37 13.56 -15.87
N GLU A 237 2.04 13.32 -15.98
CA GLU A 237 1.15 14.16 -16.79
C GLU A 237 1.14 15.62 -16.33
N ASN A 238 1.06 15.86 -15.02
CA ASN A 238 1.12 17.22 -14.48
C ASN A 238 2.47 17.91 -14.71
N ASN A 239 3.60 17.18 -14.67
CA ASN A 239 4.91 17.72 -15.00
C ASN A 239 5.03 18.08 -16.49
N VAL A 240 4.45 17.27 -17.39
CA VAL A 240 4.40 17.59 -18.82
C VAL A 240 3.53 18.82 -19.06
N PHE A 241 2.37 18.95 -18.40
CA PHE A 241 1.52 20.14 -18.50
C PHE A 241 2.19 21.40 -17.93
N LEU A 242 3.02 21.28 -16.89
CA LEU A 242 3.77 22.40 -16.33
C LEU A 242 4.96 22.80 -17.21
N GLN A 243 5.62 21.86 -17.90
CA GLN A 243 6.68 22.17 -18.88
C GLN A 243 6.12 22.78 -20.18
N VAL A 244 4.94 22.37 -20.64
CA VAL A 244 4.31 22.91 -21.85
C VAL A 244 3.66 24.29 -21.62
N ASN A 245 3.34 24.66 -20.37
CA ASN A 245 2.74 25.94 -20.02
C ASN A 245 3.67 26.93 -19.30
N GLN A 246 4.99 26.70 -19.28
CA GLN A 246 5.93 27.78 -19.00
C GLN A 246 6.13 28.59 -20.29
N PRO A 247 5.65 29.84 -20.39
CA PRO A 247 6.12 30.71 -21.47
C PRO A 247 7.63 30.84 -21.33
N ASP A 248 8.37 30.77 -22.43
CA ASP A 248 9.81 31.02 -22.48
C ASP A 248 10.11 32.42 -21.92
N VAL A 249 10.36 32.54 -20.61
CA VAL A 249 10.82 33.79 -19.97
C VAL A 249 12.35 33.95 -20.11
N LEU A 250 13.00 33.20 -21.01
CA LEU A 250 14.46 33.26 -21.19
C LEU A 250 14.92 33.84 -22.53
N PHE A 251 14.09 34.62 -23.23
CA PHE A 251 14.51 35.28 -24.48
C PHE A 251 14.60 36.82 -24.44
N LEU A 252 14.37 37.48 -23.30
CA LEU A 252 14.41 38.96 -23.21
C LEU A 252 15.46 39.55 -22.25
N GLU A 253 16.46 38.78 -21.82
CA GLU A 253 17.64 39.33 -21.10
C GLU A 253 18.96 39.16 -21.89
N ARG A 254 18.90 39.35 -23.22
CA ARG A 254 20.10 39.38 -24.08
C ARG A 254 20.18 40.59 -25.00
N ILE A 255 19.56 41.69 -24.60
CA ILE A 255 19.79 43.01 -25.18
C ILE A 255 19.92 43.99 -24.01
N TRP A 256 21.11 44.09 -23.45
CA TRP A 256 21.80 45.30 -22.95
C TRP A 256 23.25 44.93 -22.64
#